data_AF-G8QY35-F1
#
_entry.id   AF-G8QY35-F1
#
_cell.length_a   1.000
_cell.length_b   1.000
_cell.length_c   1.000
_cell.angle_alpha   90.00
_cell.angle_beta   90.00
_cell.angle_gamma   90.00
#
_symmetry.space_group_name_H-M   'P 1'
#
loop_
_entity.id
_entity.type
_entity.pdbx_description
1 polymer ?
#
loop_
_entity_poly.entity_id
_entity_poly.type
_entity_poly.pdbx_seq_one_letter_code
_entity_poly.pdbx_strand_id
1 'polypeptide(L)'
;MFNNPILPGFNPDPSICKANGKYYIVVSTFEYFPGLPIYSSDNLITWEFCCFALTKKEHLDLSTSKNSAGLYAPTIRYHDNQFYIVCTNKATIGNFLITTKNILGPWSEPISIGTKGIDPSLFWDDDGSCFYCSTGSEGNVRGIIGYYLDVQTGKALSTPRLISRGNGGHSVEGPHIFKKEGYYYLLTAEGGTEYNHHETIARSTSLTGPYEGPTKSTILSQVGEKENPVQATGHVDMFQDEDNNWYAVFLGIRKFGKALLHNLGRETFMEKVSWSSAGWPVIGSDGITKIISDTRNQVLTIPFDAQFDAHPWQYLRYKRENYFRIAKETLIVDDHGDRNKKIPALLCYRQTAFSQVFSVSVDTEKSQAEYYGVTAFYNSDYHYDLVISDRTIVLAYTIHGLTAIQCKTPISGNRMHLEIMTDRESYSFFCNDTLVGRLPIAGLCTETTMYMTFTGTLFGLFSYNGKAVFIDGLTIKTLEGNKEKSQDNPSQPNFRTLSTKTLTRSGSN
;
A
#
# COMPACT_ATOMS: atom_id res chain seq x y z
N MET A 1 -16.61 -0.31 18.57
CA MET A 1 -16.60 -1.25 17.44
C MET A 1 -15.77 -0.60 16.35
N PHE A 2 -14.71 -1.26 15.88
CA PHE A 2 -13.90 -0.74 14.77
C PHE A 2 -14.62 -0.99 13.44
N ASN A 3 -14.38 -0.12 12.47
CA ASN A 3 -14.96 -0.26 11.14
C ASN A 3 -13.87 -0.63 10.13
N ASN A 4 -13.93 -1.85 9.62
CA ASN A 4 -12.94 -2.36 8.70
C ASN A 4 -13.14 -1.83 7.26
N PRO A 5 -12.06 -1.62 6.49
CA PRO A 5 -10.66 -1.63 6.92
C PRO A 5 -10.32 -0.42 7.83
N ILE A 6 -9.53 -0.62 8.88
CA ILE A 6 -9.11 0.45 9.78
C ILE A 6 -8.12 1.41 9.12
N LEU A 7 -7.28 0.94 8.18
CA LEU A 7 -6.49 1.78 7.28
C LEU A 7 -6.85 1.42 5.83
N PRO A 8 -7.74 2.20 5.19
CA PRO A 8 -8.20 1.92 3.83
C PRO A 8 -7.15 2.24 2.77
N GLY A 9 -7.32 1.70 1.57
CA GLY A 9 -6.37 1.86 0.47
C GLY A 9 -5.05 1.14 0.71
N PHE A 10 -4.04 1.46 -0.10
CA PHE A 10 -2.71 0.84 -0.09
C PHE A 10 -1.97 0.96 1.26
N ASN A 11 -2.31 0.08 2.21
CA ASN A 11 -1.76 -0.03 3.56
C ASN A 11 -1.60 -1.52 3.92
N PRO A 12 -0.64 -2.23 3.30
CA PRO A 12 -0.46 -3.67 3.45
C PRO A 12 0.46 -4.03 4.60
N ASP A 13 0.54 -5.32 4.90
CA ASP A 13 1.54 -5.92 5.78
C ASP A 13 1.65 -5.18 7.12
N PRO A 14 0.54 -4.98 7.86
CA PRO A 14 0.51 -4.15 9.06
C PRO A 14 1.23 -4.83 10.21
N SER A 15 2.16 -4.12 10.83
CA SER A 15 2.72 -4.50 12.13
C SER A 15 2.39 -3.45 13.17
N ILE A 16 2.09 -3.90 14.40
CA ILE A 16 1.60 -3.06 15.48
C ILE A 16 2.48 -3.15 16.73
N CYS A 17 2.65 -2.02 17.41
CA CYS A 17 3.17 -2.01 18.78
C CYS A 17 2.41 -1.02 19.65
N LYS A 18 2.47 -1.23 20.97
CA LYS A 18 2.01 -0.27 21.97
C LYS A 18 3.22 0.38 22.63
N ALA A 19 3.21 1.70 22.75
CA ALA A 19 4.27 2.45 23.40
C ALA A 19 3.73 3.78 23.94
N ASN A 20 4.19 4.19 25.11
CA ASN A 20 3.85 5.51 25.69
C ASN A 20 2.34 5.82 25.71
N GLY A 21 1.50 4.82 26.01
CA GLY A 21 0.04 4.97 26.08
C GLY A 21 -0.70 5.01 24.72
N LYS A 22 0.00 4.83 23.60
CA LYS A 22 -0.58 4.81 22.25
C LYS A 22 -0.27 3.51 21.51
N TYR A 23 -1.04 3.26 20.47
CA TYR A 23 -0.80 2.18 19.50
C TYR A 23 -0.25 2.75 18.20
N TYR A 24 0.70 2.05 17.60
CA TYR A 24 1.34 2.45 16.35
C TYR A 24 1.31 1.30 15.35
N ILE A 25 0.83 1.56 14.14
CA ILE A 25 0.90 0.63 13.01
C ILE A 25 1.89 1.16 11.99
N VAL A 26 2.78 0.30 11.50
CA VAL A 26 3.61 0.54 10.30
C VAL A 26 3.16 -0.39 9.17
N VAL A 27 3.23 0.08 7.93
CA VAL A 27 2.85 -0.69 6.72
C VAL A 27 3.91 -0.59 5.64
N SER A 28 3.92 -1.56 4.71
CA SER A 28 4.85 -1.59 3.58
C SER A 28 4.59 -0.46 2.57
N THR A 29 5.64 -0.04 1.85
CA THR A 29 5.55 1.07 0.88
C THR A 29 6.14 0.77 -0.49
N PHE A 30 6.82 -0.36 -0.65
CA PHE A 30 7.45 -0.74 -1.90
C PHE A 30 8.35 0.37 -2.45
N GLU A 31 8.07 0.84 -3.66
CA GLU A 31 8.88 1.79 -4.39
C GLU A 31 8.54 3.25 -4.08
N TYR A 32 7.67 3.51 -3.10
CA TYR A 32 7.25 4.86 -2.74
C TYR A 32 8.10 5.45 -1.62
N PHE A 33 8.46 6.73 -1.79
CA PHE A 33 9.24 7.54 -0.85
C PHE A 33 8.43 8.78 -0.42
N PRO A 34 8.46 9.24 0.84
CA PRO A 34 9.09 8.62 2.00
C PRO A 34 8.52 7.22 2.30
N GLY A 35 9.33 6.39 2.94
CA GLY A 35 9.04 4.99 3.21
C GLY A 35 8.47 4.74 4.60
N LEU A 36 7.68 3.68 4.73
CA LEU A 36 7.13 3.16 5.99
C LEU A 36 6.30 4.22 6.76
N PRO A 37 5.08 4.56 6.31
CA PRO A 37 4.19 5.41 7.07
C PRO A 37 3.80 4.69 8.35
N ILE A 38 3.72 5.48 9.40
CA ILE A 38 3.30 5.07 10.72
C ILE A 38 1.98 5.77 11.00
N TYR A 39 1.01 5.01 11.48
CA TYR A 39 -0.28 5.50 11.95
C TYR A 39 -0.34 5.33 13.46
N SER A 40 -0.98 6.26 14.16
CA SER A 40 -1.17 6.19 15.60
C SER A 40 -2.63 6.17 15.98
N SER A 41 -2.93 5.52 17.11
CA SER A 41 -4.27 5.47 17.69
C SER A 41 -4.21 5.49 19.20
N ASP A 42 -5.12 6.23 19.83
CA ASP A 42 -5.33 6.21 21.28
C ASP A 42 -6.33 5.12 21.71
N ASN A 43 -7.17 4.63 20.78
CA ASN A 43 -8.34 3.83 21.11
C ASN A 43 -8.58 2.61 20.20
N LEU A 44 -7.65 2.32 19.28
CA LEU A 44 -7.71 1.26 18.26
C LEU A 44 -8.83 1.41 17.22
N ILE A 45 -9.67 2.45 17.33
CA ILE A 45 -10.81 2.70 16.45
C ILE A 45 -10.45 3.75 15.42
N THR A 46 -9.96 4.90 15.87
CA THR A 46 -9.54 6.00 15.01
C THR A 46 -8.03 5.96 14.84
N TRP A 47 -7.59 5.95 13.58
CA TRP A 47 -6.18 5.92 13.23
C TRP A 47 -5.83 7.17 12.44
N GLU A 48 -4.74 7.81 12.81
CA GLU A 48 -4.25 9.03 12.18
C GLU A 48 -2.84 8.81 11.66
N PHE A 49 -2.54 9.39 10.50
CA PHE A 49 -1.16 9.41 10.00
C PHE A 49 -0.27 10.15 11.01
N CYS A 50 0.82 9.52 11.42
CA CYS A 50 1.74 10.03 12.42
C CYS A 50 3.00 10.61 11.76
N CYS A 51 3.71 9.79 10.99
CA CYS A 51 4.96 10.17 10.31
C CYS A 51 5.37 9.09 9.30
N PHE A 52 6.46 9.33 8.57
CA PHE A 52 7.19 8.28 7.86
C PHE A 52 8.48 7.95 8.62
N ALA A 53 8.86 6.67 8.67
CA ALA A 53 10.12 6.29 9.31
C ALA A 53 11.35 6.65 8.46
N LEU A 54 11.25 6.50 7.14
CA LEU A 54 12.37 6.69 6.20
C LEU A 54 12.12 7.91 5.30
N THR A 55 12.61 9.07 5.72
CA THR A 55 12.40 10.38 5.06
C THR A 55 13.64 10.93 4.36
N LYS A 56 14.77 10.23 4.46
CA LYS A 56 16.07 10.64 3.94
C LYS A 56 16.53 9.71 2.83
N LYS A 57 17.09 10.27 1.76
CA LYS A 57 17.56 9.49 0.60
C LYS A 57 18.76 8.62 0.97
N GLU A 58 19.65 9.12 1.81
CA GLU A 58 20.80 8.40 2.33
C GLU A 58 20.42 7.13 3.11
N HIS A 59 19.25 7.12 3.78
CA HIS A 59 18.74 5.95 4.50
C HIS A 59 17.87 5.04 3.60
N LEU A 60 17.43 5.52 2.43
CA LEU A 60 16.49 4.81 1.56
C LEU A 60 16.80 5.05 0.09
N ASP A 61 17.57 4.12 -0.49
CA ASP A 61 17.81 4.07 -1.93
C ASP A 61 16.78 3.14 -2.62
N LEU A 62 15.96 3.75 -3.47
CA LEU A 62 14.99 3.09 -4.35
C LEU A 62 15.26 3.40 -5.83
N SER A 63 16.43 3.95 -6.17
CA SER A 63 16.78 4.38 -7.52
C SER A 63 16.75 3.24 -8.55
N THR A 64 17.03 2.02 -8.11
CA THR A 64 16.99 0.78 -8.90
C THR A 64 15.70 -0.02 -8.71
N SER A 65 14.76 0.48 -7.89
CA SER A 65 13.54 -0.24 -7.58
C SER A 65 12.68 -0.43 -8.83
N LYS A 66 12.19 -1.65 -9.01
CA LYS A 66 11.16 -1.98 -9.99
C LYS A 66 9.76 -1.72 -9.40
N ASN A 67 8.75 -1.79 -10.26
CA ASN A 67 7.36 -1.71 -9.85
C ASN A 67 7.06 -2.73 -8.73
N SER A 68 6.45 -2.26 -7.64
CA SER A 68 6.18 -3.07 -6.43
C SER A 68 7.41 -3.76 -5.78
N ALA A 69 8.64 -3.34 -6.10
CA ALA A 69 9.84 -3.70 -5.33
C ALA A 69 10.13 -2.63 -4.26
N GLY A 70 11.26 -2.69 -3.56
CA GLY A 70 11.62 -1.70 -2.54
C GLY A 70 11.30 -2.19 -1.13
N LEU A 71 10.52 -1.44 -0.35
CA LEU A 71 10.23 -1.71 1.06
C LEU A 71 9.05 -2.68 1.24
N TYR A 72 9.35 -3.92 1.59
CA TYR A 72 8.37 -5.00 1.85
C TYR A 72 7.84 -4.91 3.29
N ALA A 73 7.20 -5.98 3.80
CA ALA A 73 6.62 -6.05 5.13
C ALA A 73 7.58 -5.54 6.23
N PRO A 74 7.19 -4.49 6.97
CA PRO A 74 7.90 -4.02 8.15
C PRO A 74 7.34 -4.67 9.42
N THR A 75 8.21 -4.90 10.41
CA THR A 75 7.79 -5.21 11.79
C THR A 75 8.20 -4.07 12.71
N ILE A 76 7.26 -3.49 13.45
CA ILE A 76 7.54 -2.51 14.51
C ILE A 76 7.45 -3.16 15.90
N ARG A 77 8.44 -2.89 16.74
CA ARG A 77 8.45 -3.31 18.15
C ARG A 77 8.91 -2.15 19.02
N TYR A 78 8.45 -2.17 20.27
CA TYR A 78 8.89 -1.25 21.31
C TYR A 78 9.43 -2.05 22.49
N HIS A 79 10.67 -1.77 22.87
CA HIS A 79 11.37 -2.45 23.95
C HIS A 79 12.35 -1.47 24.59
N ASP A 80 12.47 -1.48 25.92
CA ASP A 80 13.41 -0.64 26.68
C ASP A 80 13.47 0.85 26.25
N ASN A 81 12.29 1.47 26.14
CA ASN A 81 12.11 2.86 25.74
C ASN A 81 12.62 3.22 24.33
N GLN A 82 12.67 2.22 23.44
CA GLN A 82 13.23 2.34 22.10
C GLN A 82 12.28 1.68 21.10
N PHE A 83 11.97 2.38 20.00
CA PHE A 83 11.30 1.80 18.85
C PHE A 83 12.32 1.14 17.93
N TYR A 84 11.93 0.00 17.38
CA TYR A 84 12.66 -0.79 16.39
C TYR A 84 11.74 -1.05 15.21
N ILE A 85 12.21 -0.81 13.99
CA ILE A 85 11.58 -1.30 12.77
C ILE A 85 12.58 -2.16 12.04
N VAL A 86 12.22 -3.42 11.79
CA VAL A 86 12.92 -4.28 10.83
C VAL A 86 12.10 -4.37 9.54
N CYS A 87 12.77 -4.34 8.40
CA CYS A 87 12.12 -4.38 7.09
C CYS A 87 13.10 -4.93 6.04
N THR A 88 12.59 -5.27 4.86
CA THR A 88 13.39 -5.64 3.70
C THR A 88 13.34 -4.55 2.64
N ASN A 89 14.51 -4.04 2.23
CA ASN A 89 14.62 -3.32 0.96
C ASN A 89 15.07 -4.31 -0.14
N LYS A 90 14.10 -4.78 -0.92
CA LYS A 90 14.31 -5.71 -2.05
C LYS A 90 15.07 -5.12 -3.23
N ALA A 91 15.21 -3.79 -3.30
CA ALA A 91 15.97 -3.13 -4.35
C ALA A 91 17.48 -3.05 -4.02
N THR A 92 17.85 -3.07 -2.73
CA THR A 92 19.23 -2.81 -2.29
C THR A 92 19.68 -3.71 -1.15
N ILE A 93 19.73 -3.21 0.09
CA ILE A 93 20.49 -3.76 1.22
C ILE A 93 19.92 -5.07 1.81
N GLY A 94 18.75 -5.52 1.35
CA GLY A 94 18.06 -6.68 1.93
C GLY A 94 17.43 -6.33 3.27
N ASN A 95 17.49 -7.25 4.23
CA ASN A 95 16.94 -7.05 5.57
C ASN A 95 17.77 -6.04 6.37
N PHE A 96 17.09 -5.10 7.01
CA PHE A 96 17.70 -4.06 7.80
C PHE A 96 16.88 -3.73 9.05
N LEU A 97 17.51 -3.05 9.99
CA LEU A 97 16.95 -2.53 11.23
C LEU A 97 17.17 -1.00 11.30
N ILE A 98 16.15 -0.26 11.71
CA ILE A 98 16.25 1.14 12.12
C ILE A 98 15.63 1.34 13.50
N THR A 99 16.06 2.37 14.21
CA THR A 99 15.63 2.63 15.58
C THR A 99 15.36 4.11 15.84
N THR A 100 14.42 4.43 16.74
CA THR A 100 14.25 5.78 17.31
C THR A 100 13.71 5.76 18.74
N LYS A 101 14.13 6.69 19.60
CA LYS A 101 13.54 6.87 20.94
C LYS A 101 12.23 7.66 20.92
N ASN A 102 12.02 8.43 19.86
CA ASN A 102 10.83 9.25 19.65
C ASN A 102 10.27 8.93 18.27
N ILE A 103 9.03 8.44 18.20
CA ILE A 103 8.37 8.06 16.95
C ILE A 103 8.31 9.21 15.93
N LEU A 104 8.23 10.47 16.40
CA LEU A 104 8.25 11.68 15.58
C LEU A 104 9.67 12.23 15.33
N GLY A 105 10.67 11.66 15.99
CA GLY A 105 12.06 12.03 15.85
C GLY A 105 12.74 11.35 14.66
N PRO A 106 14.02 11.67 14.42
CA PRO A 106 14.79 11.02 13.37
C PRO A 106 15.03 9.55 13.70
N TRP A 107 14.82 8.69 12.70
CA TRP A 107 15.23 7.29 12.75
C TRP A 107 16.72 7.16 12.44
N SER A 108 17.37 6.15 13.01
CA SER A 108 18.77 5.84 12.76
C SER A 108 19.04 5.52 11.28
N GLU A 109 20.32 5.53 10.91
CA GLU A 109 20.77 4.89 9.68
C GLU A 109 20.39 3.39 9.68
N PRO A 110 20.09 2.79 8.52
CA PRO A 110 19.80 1.37 8.42
C PRO A 110 21.00 0.49 8.79
N ILE A 111 20.79 -0.42 9.74
CA ILE A 111 21.74 -1.47 10.11
C ILE A 111 21.39 -2.73 9.32
N SER A 112 22.29 -3.23 8.47
CA SER A 112 22.06 -4.46 7.71
C SER A 112 22.06 -5.69 8.62
N ILE A 113 21.11 -6.61 8.41
CA ILE A 113 20.99 -7.88 9.14
C ILE A 113 21.72 -9.03 8.40
N GLY A 114 22.22 -8.79 7.18
CA GLY A 114 23.07 -9.73 6.44
C GLY A 114 22.40 -11.04 5.99
N THR A 115 21.12 -11.24 6.29
CA THR A 115 20.35 -12.42 5.89
C THR A 115 19.60 -12.20 4.57
N LYS A 116 19.45 -13.29 3.83
CA LYS A 116 18.53 -13.36 2.69
C LYS A 116 17.12 -13.69 3.20
N GLY A 117 16.11 -13.22 2.50
CA GLY A 117 14.72 -13.42 2.87
C GLY A 117 13.91 -12.15 2.69
N ILE A 118 12.67 -12.21 3.14
CA ILE A 118 11.72 -11.11 3.36
C ILE A 118 11.01 -11.33 4.70
N ASP A 119 10.26 -10.33 5.12
CA ASP A 119 9.40 -10.34 6.30
C ASP A 119 10.18 -10.59 7.59
N PRO A 120 11.18 -9.75 7.90
CA PRO A 120 11.89 -9.84 9.17
C PRO A 120 10.96 -9.45 10.31
N SER A 121 11.10 -10.12 11.44
CA SER A 121 10.40 -9.81 12.69
C SER A 121 11.34 -9.99 13.88
N LEU A 122 11.07 -9.23 14.94
CA LEU A 122 11.80 -9.28 16.20
C LEU A 122 10.87 -9.70 17.34
N PHE A 123 11.40 -10.51 18.24
CA PHE A 123 10.77 -10.92 19.49
C PHE A 123 11.79 -10.78 20.61
N TRP A 124 11.40 -10.14 21.71
CA TRP A 124 12.20 -10.10 22.94
C TRP A 124 11.63 -11.11 23.94
N ASP A 125 12.50 -11.97 24.46
CA ASP A 125 12.13 -12.90 25.52
C ASP A 125 12.28 -12.28 26.92
N ASP A 126 11.81 -12.99 27.93
CA ASP A 126 11.80 -12.54 29.32
C ASP A 126 13.22 -12.31 29.89
N ASP A 127 14.24 -12.91 29.28
CA ASP A 127 15.65 -12.74 29.64
C ASP A 127 16.31 -11.51 28.98
N GLY A 128 15.56 -10.75 28.17
CA GLY A 128 16.03 -9.59 27.43
C GLY A 128 16.75 -9.93 26.11
N SER A 129 16.89 -11.21 25.76
CA SER A 129 17.45 -11.60 24.47
C SER A 129 16.49 -11.27 23.33
N CYS A 130 17.07 -10.79 22.21
CA CYS A 130 16.31 -10.51 20.99
C CYS A 130 16.47 -11.66 20.00
N PHE A 131 15.35 -12.21 19.56
CA PHE A 131 15.26 -13.25 18.56
C PHE A 131 14.70 -12.67 17.27
N TYR A 132 15.43 -12.91 16.18
CA TYR A 132 15.04 -12.55 14.83
C TYR A 132 14.43 -13.76 14.13
N CYS A 133 13.40 -13.55 13.33
CA CYS A 133 12.94 -14.50 12.34
C CYS A 133 12.60 -13.85 11.00
N SER A 134 12.73 -14.59 9.90
CA SER A 134 12.28 -14.17 8.57
C SER A 134 12.08 -15.39 7.66
N THR A 135 11.54 -15.19 6.46
CA THR A 135 11.66 -16.22 5.42
C THR A 135 13.13 -16.49 5.10
N GLY A 136 13.43 -17.73 4.69
CA GLY A 136 14.77 -18.14 4.32
C GLY A 136 14.84 -19.62 3.94
N SER A 137 16.07 -20.15 3.94
CA SER A 137 16.31 -21.57 3.64
C SER A 137 17.42 -22.15 4.51
N GLU A 138 17.26 -23.42 4.90
CA GLU A 138 18.33 -24.25 5.43
C GLU A 138 18.58 -25.40 4.43
N GLY A 139 19.74 -25.36 3.78
CA GLY A 139 19.99 -26.18 2.59
C GLY A 139 18.95 -25.90 1.49
N ASN A 140 18.26 -26.94 1.04
CA ASN A 140 17.22 -26.85 -0.01
C ASN A 140 15.81 -26.67 0.55
N VAL A 141 15.66 -26.59 1.88
CA VAL A 141 14.34 -26.48 2.53
C VAL A 141 14.06 -25.01 2.80
N ARG A 142 12.98 -24.49 2.19
CA ARG A 142 12.47 -23.14 2.45
C ARG A 142 11.54 -23.14 3.65
N GLY A 143 11.48 -22.04 4.37
CA GLY A 143 10.56 -21.81 5.48
C GLY A 143 10.99 -20.60 6.29
N ILE A 144 10.79 -20.66 7.60
CA ILE A 144 11.16 -19.59 8.54
C ILE A 144 12.51 -19.92 9.18
N ILE A 145 13.46 -19.00 9.04
CA ILE A 145 14.76 -19.05 9.69
C ILE A 145 14.74 -18.17 10.93
N GLY A 146 15.27 -18.66 12.05
CA GLY A 146 15.38 -17.90 13.30
C GLY A 146 16.75 -18.00 13.97
N TYR A 147 17.15 -16.96 14.70
CA TYR A 147 18.38 -16.89 15.50
C TYR A 147 18.35 -15.67 16.44
N TYR A 148 19.20 -15.69 17.48
CA TYR A 148 19.42 -14.54 18.35
C TYR A 148 20.18 -13.43 17.62
N LEU A 149 19.74 -12.19 17.76
CA LEU A 149 20.27 -11.02 17.04
C LEU A 149 20.84 -9.99 18.01
N ASP A 150 22.02 -9.46 17.70
CA ASP A 150 22.51 -8.22 18.29
C ASP A 150 21.91 -7.03 17.54
N VAL A 151 20.94 -6.37 18.17
CA VAL A 151 20.23 -5.21 17.58
C VAL A 151 21.10 -3.96 17.42
N GLN A 152 22.27 -3.89 18.07
CA GLN A 152 23.19 -2.76 17.90
C GLN A 152 24.03 -2.89 16.64
N THR A 153 24.32 -4.12 16.21
CA THR A 153 25.22 -4.39 15.08
C THR A 153 24.55 -5.09 13.90
N GLY A 154 23.34 -5.61 14.08
CA GLY A 154 22.63 -6.44 13.10
C GLY A 154 23.21 -7.85 12.94
N LYS A 155 24.16 -8.26 13.80
CA LYS A 155 24.85 -9.55 13.67
C LYS A 155 24.10 -10.67 14.38
N ALA A 156 24.14 -11.85 13.77
CA ALA A 156 23.66 -13.07 14.40
C ALA A 156 24.56 -13.44 15.61
N LEU A 157 23.92 -13.66 16.77
CA LEU A 157 24.54 -14.15 18.01
C LEU A 157 24.45 -15.69 18.12
N SER A 158 23.65 -16.34 17.28
CA SER A 158 23.58 -17.79 17.16
C SER A 158 23.51 -18.22 15.70
N THR A 159 23.76 -19.50 15.44
CA THR A 159 23.59 -20.07 14.09
C THR A 159 22.13 -19.93 13.63
N PRO A 160 21.86 -19.36 12.44
CA PRO A 160 20.53 -19.38 11.81
C PRO A 160 20.04 -20.81 11.60
N ARG A 161 18.78 -21.09 11.98
CA ARG A 161 18.16 -22.42 11.84
C ARG A 161 16.77 -22.34 11.27
N LEU A 162 16.35 -23.38 10.55
CA LEU A 162 14.96 -23.55 10.14
C LEU A 162 14.08 -23.91 11.35
N ILE A 163 13.23 -22.96 11.78
CA ILE A 163 12.33 -23.14 12.92
C ILE A 163 10.93 -23.62 12.52
N SER A 164 10.53 -23.37 11.27
CA SER A 164 9.23 -23.83 10.73
C SER A 164 9.30 -24.00 9.21
N ARG A 165 8.53 -24.97 8.70
CA ARG A 165 8.28 -25.19 7.27
C ARG A 165 6.88 -24.72 6.84
N GLY A 166 6.15 -24.07 7.73
CA GLY A 166 4.71 -23.82 7.57
C GLY A 166 3.87 -25.08 7.75
N ASN A 167 2.61 -25.00 7.34
CA ASN A 167 1.55 -25.98 7.53
C ASN A 167 1.09 -26.60 6.21
N GLY A 168 1.94 -26.55 5.17
CA GLY A 168 1.72 -27.19 3.88
C GLY A 168 1.18 -26.28 2.78
N GLY A 169 0.90 -25.01 3.08
CA GLY A 169 0.66 -23.97 2.09
C GLY A 169 1.95 -23.56 1.37
N HIS A 170 1.81 -22.93 0.21
CA HIS A 170 2.94 -22.32 -0.49
C HIS A 170 3.24 -20.93 0.07
N SER A 171 4.44 -20.41 -0.20
CA SER A 171 4.86 -19.05 0.22
C SER A 171 4.71 -18.79 1.72
N VAL A 172 5.24 -19.68 2.56
CA VAL A 172 5.29 -19.47 4.02
C VAL A 172 6.10 -18.21 4.33
N GLU A 173 5.47 -17.21 4.90
CA GLU A 173 6.03 -15.87 5.13
C GLU A 173 5.40 -15.15 6.33
N GLY A 174 5.65 -13.85 6.51
CA GLY A 174 5.11 -13.04 7.60
C GLY A 174 5.29 -13.61 9.02
N PRO A 175 6.48 -14.11 9.43
CA PRO A 175 6.61 -14.78 10.72
C PRO A 175 6.57 -13.79 11.89
N HIS A 176 5.67 -14.00 12.84
CA HIS A 176 5.70 -13.28 14.13
C HIS A 176 5.65 -14.25 15.30
N ILE A 177 6.49 -13.97 16.31
CA ILE A 177 6.53 -14.76 17.54
C ILE A 177 5.98 -13.92 18.70
N PHE A 178 5.14 -14.54 19.52
CA PHE A 178 4.71 -14.00 20.80
C PHE A 178 4.66 -15.10 21.86
N LYS A 179 4.74 -14.73 23.13
CA LYS A 179 4.74 -15.68 24.26
C LYS A 179 3.46 -15.57 25.06
N LYS A 180 2.84 -16.71 25.37
CA LYS A 180 1.65 -16.80 26.25
C LYS A 180 1.67 -18.12 27.01
N GLU A 181 1.51 -18.05 28.34
CA GLU A 181 1.36 -19.24 29.21
C GLU A 181 2.44 -20.31 29.01
N GLY A 182 3.70 -19.89 28.89
CA GLY A 182 4.85 -20.78 28.73
C GLY A 182 5.06 -21.34 27.33
N TYR A 183 4.25 -20.94 26.35
CA TYR A 183 4.42 -21.28 24.94
C TYR A 183 4.85 -20.07 24.11
N TYR A 184 5.74 -20.31 23.16
CA TYR A 184 6.02 -19.44 22.03
C TYR A 184 5.06 -19.81 20.90
N TYR A 185 4.26 -18.87 20.48
CA TYR A 185 3.37 -18.99 19.33
C TYR A 185 4.05 -18.37 18.11
N LEU A 186 4.06 -19.08 17.00
CA LEU A 186 4.55 -18.63 15.70
C LEU A 186 3.38 -18.48 14.74
N LEU A 187 3.11 -17.24 14.37
CA LEU A 187 2.25 -16.85 13.26
C LEU A 187 3.03 -16.97 11.96
N THR A 188 2.38 -17.47 10.90
CA THR A 188 2.90 -17.46 9.53
C THR A 188 1.77 -17.30 8.53
N ALA A 189 1.96 -16.42 7.55
CA ALA A 189 1.11 -16.31 6.39
C ALA A 189 1.46 -17.37 5.35
N GLU A 190 0.44 -17.94 4.70
CA GLU A 190 0.60 -18.96 3.68
C GLU A 190 -0.42 -18.76 2.55
N GLY A 191 -0.18 -19.40 1.40
CA GLY A 191 -1.10 -19.38 0.26
C GLY A 191 -0.90 -18.21 -0.71
N GLY A 192 0.13 -17.38 -0.51
CA GLY A 192 0.37 -16.16 -1.28
C GLY A 192 -0.60 -15.05 -0.91
N THR A 193 -0.20 -13.79 -1.07
CA THR A 193 -1.00 -12.62 -0.67
C THR A 193 -2.20 -12.31 -1.60
N GLU A 194 -2.65 -13.27 -2.41
CA GLU A 194 -3.83 -13.20 -3.28
C GLU A 194 -5.03 -13.95 -2.68
N TYR A 195 -5.92 -14.50 -3.52
CA TYR A 195 -7.19 -15.11 -3.08
C TYR A 195 -7.04 -16.38 -2.23
N ASN A 196 -5.87 -17.01 -2.20
CA ASN A 196 -5.58 -18.18 -1.36
C ASN A 196 -4.91 -17.83 -0.02
N HIS A 197 -4.74 -16.53 0.27
CA HIS A 197 -4.07 -16.07 1.48
C HIS A 197 -4.79 -16.55 2.74
N HIS A 198 -3.99 -16.98 3.71
CA HIS A 198 -4.48 -17.38 5.02
C HIS A 198 -3.38 -17.26 6.07
N GLU A 199 -3.79 -17.03 7.31
CA GLU A 199 -2.91 -17.04 8.47
C GLU A 199 -2.91 -18.41 9.14
N THR A 200 -1.73 -18.88 9.52
CA THR A 200 -1.55 -20.12 10.27
C THR A 200 -0.87 -19.86 11.61
N ILE A 201 -1.10 -20.76 12.56
CA ILE A 201 -0.46 -20.73 13.88
C ILE A 201 0.16 -22.08 14.23
N ALA A 202 1.31 -22.01 14.89
CA ALA A 202 1.91 -23.14 15.59
C ALA A 202 2.46 -22.67 16.95
N ARG A 203 2.76 -23.59 17.87
CA ARG A 203 3.40 -23.24 19.15
C ARG A 203 4.48 -24.23 19.55
N SER A 204 5.39 -23.79 20.42
CA SER A 204 6.43 -24.62 21.04
C SER A 204 6.71 -24.15 22.45
N THR A 205 7.24 -25.03 23.31
CA THR A 205 7.82 -24.62 24.60
C THR A 205 9.28 -24.15 24.45
N SER A 206 9.83 -24.22 23.24
CA SER A 206 11.17 -23.76 22.89
C SER A 206 11.10 -22.76 21.74
N LEU A 207 11.78 -21.62 21.88
CA LEU A 207 11.78 -20.57 20.86
C LEU A 207 12.28 -21.05 19.50
N THR A 208 13.19 -22.02 19.48
CA THR A 208 13.74 -22.64 18.26
C THR A 208 12.95 -23.88 17.80
N GLY A 209 11.79 -24.15 18.41
CA GLY A 209 10.95 -25.29 18.07
C GLY A 209 11.42 -26.64 18.65
N PRO A 210 10.89 -27.76 18.13
CA PRO A 210 9.93 -27.83 17.01
C PRO A 210 8.60 -27.16 17.36
N TYR A 211 7.98 -26.52 16.36
CA TYR A 211 6.65 -25.93 16.47
C TYR A 211 5.60 -26.94 16.02
N GLU A 212 4.53 -27.06 16.80
CA GLU A 212 3.39 -27.94 16.52
C GLU A 212 2.13 -27.10 16.28
N GLY A 213 1.37 -27.40 15.24
CA GLY A 213 0.10 -26.75 14.92
C GLY A 213 -1.11 -27.48 15.50
N PRO A 214 -2.28 -26.81 15.64
CA PRO A 214 -3.54 -27.49 15.92
C PRO A 214 -4.00 -28.33 14.72
N THR A 215 -5.03 -29.15 14.91
CA THR A 215 -5.64 -29.94 13.81
C THR A 215 -6.07 -29.07 12.62
N LYS A 216 -6.50 -27.83 12.88
CA LYS A 216 -6.74 -26.79 11.88
C LYS A 216 -5.84 -25.60 12.17
N SER A 217 -4.65 -25.58 11.58
CA SER A 217 -3.65 -24.50 11.78
C SER A 217 -4.12 -23.14 11.25
N THR A 218 -5.05 -23.10 10.29
CA THR A 218 -5.57 -21.85 9.73
C THR A 218 -6.49 -21.13 10.73
N ILE A 219 -6.09 -19.92 11.15
CA ILE A 219 -6.82 -19.09 12.13
C ILE A 219 -7.52 -17.87 11.52
N LEU A 220 -7.18 -17.52 10.27
CA LEU A 220 -7.82 -16.46 9.49
C LEU A 220 -7.73 -16.79 8.00
N SER A 221 -8.85 -16.79 7.28
CA SER A 221 -8.87 -16.92 5.82
C SER A 221 -10.23 -16.54 5.25
N GLN A 222 -10.25 -15.93 4.06
CA GLN A 222 -11.46 -15.74 3.26
C GLN A 222 -11.60 -16.78 2.14
N VAL A 223 -10.73 -17.80 2.12
CA VAL A 223 -10.78 -18.84 1.09
C VAL A 223 -12.11 -19.58 1.16
N GLY A 224 -12.85 -19.55 0.05
CA GLY A 224 -14.19 -20.13 -0.05
C GLY A 224 -15.34 -19.13 0.18
N GLU A 225 -15.06 -17.96 0.77
CA GLU A 225 -16.05 -16.92 1.07
C GLU A 225 -16.31 -15.99 -0.12
N LYS A 226 -16.71 -16.54 -1.27
CA LYS A 226 -16.80 -15.79 -2.55
C LYS A 226 -17.69 -14.54 -2.51
N GLU A 227 -18.76 -14.58 -1.72
CA GLU A 227 -19.69 -13.46 -1.60
C GLU A 227 -19.17 -12.36 -0.67
N ASN A 228 -18.18 -12.66 0.18
CA ASN A 228 -17.57 -11.66 1.05
C ASN A 228 -16.79 -10.64 0.20
N PRO A 229 -17.07 -9.32 0.30
CA PRO A 229 -16.29 -8.32 -0.42
C PRO A 229 -14.84 -8.26 0.07
N VAL A 230 -14.54 -8.74 1.28
CA VAL A 230 -13.16 -8.88 1.77
C VAL A 230 -12.59 -10.22 1.34
N GLN A 231 -11.40 -10.20 0.77
CA GLN A 231 -10.65 -11.39 0.33
C GLN A 231 -9.17 -11.26 0.75
N ALA A 232 -8.38 -12.30 0.46
CA ALA A 232 -6.91 -12.28 0.60
C ALA A 232 -6.40 -11.92 2.01
N THR A 233 -7.08 -12.38 3.06
CA THR A 233 -6.72 -12.03 4.44
C THR A 233 -5.58 -12.89 4.99
N GLY A 234 -4.57 -12.24 5.57
CA GLY A 234 -3.41 -12.90 6.18
C GLY A 234 -2.39 -11.87 6.62
N HIS A 235 -1.14 -12.31 6.87
CA HIS A 235 -0.04 -11.44 7.31
C HIS A 235 -0.39 -10.76 8.63
N VAL A 236 -0.74 -11.58 9.63
CA VAL A 236 -1.28 -11.13 10.92
C VAL A 236 -0.18 -10.76 11.90
N ASP A 237 -0.30 -9.59 12.55
CA ASP A 237 0.43 -9.26 13.79
C ASP A 237 -0.58 -9.19 14.95
N MET A 238 -0.25 -9.81 16.08
CA MET A 238 -1.14 -9.90 17.26
C MET A 238 -0.59 -9.13 18.44
N PHE A 239 -1.48 -8.52 19.21
CA PHE A 239 -1.12 -7.86 20.46
C PHE A 239 -2.19 -8.03 21.53
N GLN A 240 -1.77 -7.85 22.78
CA GLN A 240 -2.63 -7.83 23.95
C GLN A 240 -2.71 -6.40 24.50
N ASP A 241 -3.91 -5.94 24.86
CA ASP A 241 -4.09 -4.67 25.58
C ASP A 241 -3.88 -4.82 27.10
N GLU A 242 -4.02 -3.73 27.84
CA GLU A 242 -3.84 -3.71 29.31
C GLU A 242 -4.95 -4.47 30.05
N ASP A 243 -6.11 -4.65 29.42
CA ASP A 243 -7.26 -5.36 29.98
C ASP A 243 -7.25 -6.86 29.63
N ASN A 244 -6.12 -7.36 29.12
CA ASN A 244 -5.90 -8.73 28.65
C ASN A 244 -6.73 -9.14 27.42
N ASN A 245 -7.35 -8.19 26.71
CA ASN A 245 -7.99 -8.48 25.44
C ASN A 245 -6.94 -8.64 24.34
N TRP A 246 -7.18 -9.59 23.44
CA TRP A 246 -6.31 -9.82 22.29
C TRP A 246 -6.93 -9.29 21.01
N TYR A 247 -6.06 -8.78 20.15
CA TYR A 247 -6.42 -8.22 18.85
C TYR A 247 -5.41 -8.69 17.80
N ALA A 248 -5.88 -8.76 16.55
CA ALA A 248 -5.08 -9.05 15.39
C ALA A 248 -5.24 -7.91 14.39
N VAL A 249 -4.12 -7.35 13.91
CA VAL A 249 -4.09 -6.52 12.70
C VAL A 249 -3.60 -7.39 11.55
N PHE A 250 -4.15 -7.18 10.36
CA PHE A 250 -3.84 -8.01 9.19
C PHE A 250 -4.20 -7.30 7.91
N LEU A 251 -3.65 -7.76 6.79
CA LEU A 251 -4.02 -7.22 5.49
C LEU A 251 -5.24 -7.93 4.90
N GLY A 252 -5.92 -7.26 3.98
CA GLY A 252 -6.93 -7.87 3.10
C GLY A 252 -7.19 -6.98 1.90
N ILE A 253 -7.98 -7.46 0.93
CA ILE A 253 -8.43 -6.65 -0.21
C ILE A 253 -9.94 -6.49 -0.17
N ARG A 254 -10.46 -5.34 -0.61
CA ARG A 254 -11.85 -5.21 -1.01
C ARG A 254 -11.98 -5.45 -2.51
N LYS A 255 -12.71 -6.50 -2.89
CA LYS A 255 -13.12 -6.69 -4.29
C LYS A 255 -14.36 -5.86 -4.63
N PHE A 256 -14.57 -5.61 -5.91
CA PHE A 256 -15.77 -4.93 -6.40
C PHE A 256 -16.39 -5.67 -7.60
N GLY A 257 -17.71 -5.49 -7.76
CA GLY A 257 -18.48 -6.19 -8.78
C GLY A 257 -18.53 -7.71 -8.56
N LYS A 258 -18.87 -8.44 -9.62
CA LYS A 258 -18.89 -9.91 -9.63
C LYS A 258 -17.53 -10.54 -9.97
N ALA A 259 -16.59 -9.74 -10.47
CA ALA A 259 -15.24 -10.19 -10.79
C ALA A 259 -14.35 -10.17 -9.54
N LEU A 260 -13.33 -11.03 -9.53
CA LEU A 260 -12.26 -11.00 -8.53
C LEU A 260 -11.24 -9.94 -8.95
N LEU A 261 -11.56 -8.67 -8.70
CA LEU A 261 -10.73 -7.51 -9.03
C LEU A 261 -10.61 -6.56 -7.83
N HIS A 262 -9.42 -5.98 -7.65
CA HIS A 262 -9.21 -4.88 -6.70
C HIS A 262 -8.19 -3.86 -7.23
N ASN A 263 -8.48 -2.57 -7.00
CA ASN A 263 -7.61 -1.45 -7.38
C ASN A 263 -7.08 -0.68 -6.16
N LEU A 264 -7.79 -0.69 -5.02
CA LEU A 264 -7.38 0.04 -3.82
C LEU A 264 -6.10 -0.50 -3.18
N GLY A 265 -5.64 -1.67 -3.62
CA GLY A 265 -4.54 -2.41 -3.03
C GLY A 265 -4.97 -3.21 -1.81
N ARG A 266 -3.95 -3.71 -1.09
CA ARG A 266 -4.11 -4.38 0.20
C ARG A 266 -4.24 -3.34 1.30
N GLU A 267 -5.25 -3.49 2.14
CA GLU A 267 -5.67 -2.55 3.18
C GLU A 267 -5.51 -3.20 4.55
N THR A 268 -5.43 -2.41 5.63
CA THR A 268 -5.29 -2.93 7.00
C THR A 268 -6.65 -3.12 7.66
N PHE A 269 -6.87 -4.31 8.19
CA PHE A 269 -8.03 -4.73 8.95
C PHE A 269 -7.62 -5.03 10.40
N MET A 270 -8.60 -5.04 11.30
CA MET A 270 -8.41 -5.46 12.67
C MET A 270 -9.59 -6.31 13.13
N GLU A 271 -9.33 -7.32 13.95
CA GLU A 271 -10.35 -8.13 14.60
C GLU A 271 -9.97 -8.42 16.05
N LYS A 272 -10.99 -8.71 16.88
CA LYS A 272 -10.75 -9.29 18.20
C LYS A 272 -10.28 -10.73 18.05
N VAL A 273 -9.47 -11.17 19.01
CA VAL A 273 -9.02 -12.56 19.12
C VAL A 273 -9.59 -13.17 20.39
N SER A 274 -10.27 -14.29 20.22
CA SER A 274 -10.69 -15.15 21.32
C SER A 274 -9.77 -16.37 21.42
N TRP A 275 -9.82 -17.07 22.54
CA TRP A 275 -8.98 -18.24 22.79
C TRP A 275 -9.85 -19.46 23.07
N SER A 276 -9.61 -20.54 22.33
CA SER A 276 -10.26 -21.82 22.59
C SER A 276 -9.77 -22.44 23.90
N SER A 277 -10.53 -23.40 24.43
CA SER A 277 -10.14 -24.17 25.62
C SER A 277 -8.84 -24.97 25.44
N ALA A 278 -8.47 -25.29 24.21
CA ALA A 278 -7.20 -25.94 23.86
C ALA A 278 -6.00 -24.96 23.80
N GLY A 279 -6.23 -23.66 24.01
CA GLY A 279 -5.19 -22.64 24.02
C GLY A 279 -4.78 -22.18 22.62
N TRP A 280 -5.69 -22.17 21.66
CA TRP A 280 -5.45 -21.64 20.30
C TRP A 280 -6.27 -20.38 20.02
N PRO A 281 -5.68 -19.37 19.35
CA PRO A 281 -6.38 -18.14 19.01
C PRO A 281 -7.39 -18.37 17.89
N VAL A 282 -8.49 -17.63 17.93
CA VAL A 282 -9.53 -17.56 16.90
C VAL A 282 -9.77 -16.08 16.58
N ILE A 283 -9.49 -15.69 15.34
CA ILE A 283 -9.59 -14.31 14.87
C ILE A 283 -11.00 -14.05 14.32
N GLY A 284 -11.62 -12.93 14.71
CA GLY A 284 -12.93 -12.52 14.19
C GLY A 284 -14.03 -13.56 14.47
N SER A 285 -14.88 -13.82 13.47
CA SER A 285 -15.93 -14.83 13.56
C SER A 285 -15.45 -16.13 12.90
N ASP A 286 -14.80 -17.00 13.68
CA ASP A 286 -14.27 -18.31 13.23
C ASP A 286 -13.26 -18.21 12.07
N GLY A 287 -12.40 -17.19 12.10
CA GLY A 287 -11.39 -16.94 11.07
C GLY A 287 -11.92 -16.18 9.86
N ILE A 288 -13.14 -15.65 9.92
CA ILE A 288 -13.74 -14.78 8.90
C ILE A 288 -13.86 -13.35 9.44
N THR A 289 -13.37 -12.37 8.66
CA THR A 289 -13.66 -10.94 8.90
C THR A 289 -14.80 -10.46 8.01
N LYS A 290 -15.57 -9.47 8.49
CA LYS A 290 -16.66 -8.86 7.75
C LYS A 290 -16.58 -7.34 7.85
N ILE A 291 -17.00 -6.65 6.80
CA ILE A 291 -17.22 -5.20 6.85
C ILE A 291 -18.63 -4.95 7.35
N ILE A 292 -18.74 -4.20 8.45
CA ILE A 292 -20.02 -3.83 9.05
C ILE A 292 -20.65 -2.66 8.28
N SER A 293 -19.85 -1.66 7.91
CA SER A 293 -20.26 -0.59 7.01
C SER A 293 -19.08 -0.09 6.17
N ASP A 294 -19.28 0.03 4.86
CA ASP A 294 -18.32 0.71 3.98
C ASP A 294 -18.70 2.18 3.70
N THR A 295 -19.62 2.75 4.49
CA THR A 295 -20.03 4.14 4.32
C THR A 295 -19.04 5.08 5.00
N ARG A 296 -18.37 5.90 4.17
CA ARG A 296 -17.54 7.01 4.64
C ARG A 296 -17.97 8.25 3.89
N ASN A 297 -18.43 9.26 4.63
CA ASN A 297 -18.62 10.60 4.08
C ASN A 297 -17.58 11.50 4.71
N GLN A 298 -16.53 11.80 3.96
CA GLN A 298 -15.40 12.59 4.45
C GLN A 298 -14.96 13.56 3.36
N VAL A 299 -14.73 14.81 3.74
CA VAL A 299 -14.12 15.82 2.89
C VAL A 299 -12.81 16.19 3.53
N LEU A 300 -11.72 15.98 2.80
CA LEU A 300 -10.38 16.43 3.15
C LEU A 300 -10.01 17.56 2.20
N THR A 301 -9.74 18.73 2.76
CA THR A 301 -9.18 19.87 2.02
C THR A 301 -7.76 20.09 2.51
N ILE A 302 -6.80 20.04 1.59
CA ILE A 302 -5.38 20.22 1.86
C ILE A 302 -4.97 21.59 1.32
N PRO A 303 -4.78 22.60 2.17
CA PRO A 303 -4.26 23.90 1.73
C PRO A 303 -2.81 23.77 1.28
N PHE A 304 -2.40 24.63 0.35
CA PHE A 304 -1.00 24.77 -0.06
C PHE A 304 -0.26 25.72 0.89
N ASP A 305 -0.18 25.34 2.16
CA ASP A 305 0.46 26.09 3.24
C ASP A 305 1.37 25.18 4.09
N ALA A 306 1.69 25.60 5.32
CA ALA A 306 2.53 24.83 6.25
C ALA A 306 1.95 23.48 6.67
N GLN A 307 0.64 23.24 6.50
CA GLN A 307 -0.03 21.99 6.82
C GLN A 307 0.13 20.93 5.72
N PHE A 308 0.61 21.33 4.54
CA PHE A 308 0.75 20.44 3.39
C PHE A 308 1.57 19.17 3.71
N ASP A 309 2.68 19.33 4.44
CA ASP A 309 3.59 18.23 4.80
C ASP A 309 3.06 17.33 5.94
N ALA A 310 1.93 17.68 6.57
CA ALA A 310 1.29 16.86 7.60
C ALA A 310 0.47 15.68 7.02
N HIS A 311 0.38 15.59 5.70
CA HIS A 311 -0.34 14.53 4.99
C HIS A 311 0.60 13.46 4.45
N PRO A 312 0.13 12.20 4.25
CA PRO A 312 0.96 11.06 3.83
C PRO A 312 1.31 11.09 2.33
N TRP A 313 1.85 12.21 1.86
CA TRP A 313 2.34 12.41 0.51
C TRP A 313 3.50 11.47 0.19
N GLN A 314 3.45 10.85 -0.98
CA GLN A 314 4.53 10.01 -1.48
C GLN A 314 4.87 10.34 -2.92
N TYR A 315 6.10 10.03 -3.30
CA TYR A 315 6.65 10.21 -4.63
C TYR A 315 7.22 8.87 -5.09
N LEU A 316 7.33 8.69 -6.39
CA LEU A 316 7.90 7.46 -6.94
C LEU A 316 9.42 7.44 -6.73
N ARG A 317 9.90 6.45 -5.97
CA ARG A 317 11.29 6.07 -5.68
C ARG A 317 12.09 7.04 -4.81
N TYR A 318 12.28 8.28 -5.18
CA TYR A 318 12.94 9.21 -4.26
C TYR A 318 12.48 10.64 -4.46
N LYS A 319 12.39 11.38 -3.34
CA LYS A 319 12.20 12.82 -3.38
C LYS A 319 13.46 13.43 -4.00
N ARG A 320 13.30 13.96 -5.20
CA ARG A 320 14.31 14.82 -5.78
C ARG A 320 14.15 16.20 -5.16
N GLU A 321 15.23 16.73 -4.62
CA GLU A 321 15.22 18.03 -3.96
C GLU A 321 14.63 19.09 -4.90
N ASN A 322 13.80 19.97 -4.34
CA ASN A 322 13.15 21.09 -5.03
C ASN A 322 12.12 20.72 -6.12
N TYR A 323 11.61 19.48 -6.16
CA TYR A 323 10.57 19.10 -7.12
C TYR A 323 9.19 19.54 -6.68
N PHE A 324 8.99 19.62 -5.37
CA PHE A 324 7.71 19.93 -4.75
C PHE A 324 7.97 21.02 -3.72
N ARG A 325 7.36 22.18 -3.92
CA ARG A 325 7.51 23.31 -3.02
C ARG A 325 6.23 24.11 -2.93
N ILE A 326 5.93 24.55 -1.72
CA ILE A 326 4.88 25.52 -1.46
C ILE A 326 5.47 26.93 -1.57
N ALA A 327 4.83 27.79 -2.37
CA ALA A 327 5.21 29.19 -2.48
C ALA A 327 3.98 30.06 -2.71
N LYS A 328 3.75 31.05 -1.84
CA LYS A 328 2.61 31.99 -1.94
C LYS A 328 1.27 31.26 -2.15
N GLU A 329 0.98 30.28 -1.31
CA GLU A 329 -0.28 29.48 -1.37
C GLU A 329 -0.45 28.66 -2.67
N THR A 330 0.65 28.38 -3.36
CA THR A 330 0.66 27.52 -4.55
C THR A 330 1.58 26.32 -4.34
N LEU A 331 1.19 25.17 -4.89
CA LEU A 331 2.06 24.01 -5.01
C LEU A 331 2.74 24.05 -6.37
N ILE A 332 4.07 24.09 -6.35
CA ILE A 332 4.89 24.04 -7.56
C ILE A 332 5.45 22.63 -7.69
N VAL A 333 5.15 21.99 -8.82
CA VAL A 333 5.68 20.68 -9.22
C VAL A 333 6.63 20.89 -10.39
N ASP A 334 7.93 20.68 -10.18
CA ASP A 334 8.97 21.02 -11.17
C ASP A 334 9.90 19.83 -11.40
N ASP A 335 9.92 19.33 -12.63
CA ASP A 335 10.83 18.27 -13.06
C ASP A 335 12.18 18.81 -13.60
N HIS A 336 12.35 20.14 -13.60
CA HIS A 336 13.57 20.86 -13.99
C HIS A 336 14.06 20.57 -15.42
N GLY A 337 13.17 20.11 -16.30
CA GLY A 337 13.47 19.92 -17.73
C GLY A 337 14.39 18.74 -18.09
N ASP A 338 14.60 17.78 -17.18
CA ASP A 338 15.49 16.64 -17.47
C ASP A 338 14.80 15.55 -18.29
N ARG A 339 15.15 15.52 -19.57
CA ARG A 339 14.60 14.58 -20.57
C ARG A 339 15.20 13.17 -20.51
N ASN A 340 16.23 12.94 -19.70
CA ASN A 340 16.84 11.61 -19.57
C ASN A 340 16.07 10.71 -18.60
N LYS A 341 15.03 11.25 -17.95
CA LYS A 341 14.23 10.52 -16.97
C LYS A 341 13.10 9.76 -17.63
N LYS A 342 12.82 8.59 -17.06
CA LYS A 342 11.66 7.77 -17.43
C LYS A 342 10.41 8.06 -16.60
N ILE A 343 10.53 8.88 -15.55
CA ILE A 343 9.46 9.15 -14.58
C ILE A 343 9.35 10.66 -14.37
N PRO A 344 8.14 11.26 -14.50
CA PRO A 344 7.89 12.67 -14.23
C PRO A 344 8.06 13.03 -12.75
N ALA A 345 8.06 14.32 -12.43
CA ALA A 345 7.83 14.75 -11.06
C ALA A 345 6.39 14.41 -10.68
N LEU A 346 6.21 13.36 -9.86
CA LEU A 346 4.91 12.81 -9.48
C LEU A 346 4.76 12.80 -7.96
N LEU A 347 3.73 13.51 -7.47
CA LEU A 347 3.31 13.55 -6.09
C LEU A 347 1.97 12.82 -5.95
N CYS A 348 1.92 11.80 -5.11
CA CYS A 348 0.80 10.89 -4.98
C CYS A 348 0.14 10.92 -3.59
N TYR A 349 -1.18 10.73 -3.59
CA TYR A 349 -2.02 10.46 -2.44
C TYR A 349 -2.79 9.16 -2.68
N ARG A 350 -2.85 8.27 -1.70
CA ARG A 350 -3.53 6.95 -1.85
C ARG A 350 -5.02 7.12 -2.12
N GLN A 351 -5.56 6.35 -3.08
CA GLN A 351 -7.00 6.16 -3.19
C GLN A 351 -7.46 5.22 -2.06
N THR A 352 -8.47 5.63 -1.30
CA THR A 352 -8.92 4.92 -0.08
C THR A 352 -10.36 4.41 -0.15
N ALA A 353 -11.10 4.76 -1.20
CA ALA A 353 -12.44 4.24 -1.43
C ALA A 353 -12.76 4.16 -2.92
N PHE A 354 -13.73 3.29 -3.24
CA PHE A 354 -14.22 3.15 -4.61
C PHE A 354 -14.91 4.43 -5.10
N SER A 355 -15.69 5.08 -4.23
CA SER A 355 -16.40 6.31 -4.55
C SER A 355 -15.70 7.54 -3.97
N GLN A 356 -14.84 8.18 -4.76
CA GLN A 356 -14.07 9.36 -4.36
C GLN A 356 -14.04 10.43 -5.45
N VAL A 357 -13.83 11.67 -5.03
CA VAL A 357 -13.52 12.80 -5.91
C VAL A 357 -12.18 13.35 -5.47
N PHE A 358 -11.25 13.50 -6.40
CA PHE A 358 -9.97 14.18 -6.23
C PHE A 358 -9.94 15.39 -7.17
N SER A 359 -9.81 16.60 -6.63
CA SER A 359 -9.85 17.81 -7.46
C SER A 359 -8.84 18.87 -7.03
N VAL A 360 -8.37 19.62 -8.03
CA VAL A 360 -7.33 20.65 -7.89
C VAL A 360 -7.48 21.69 -8.99
N SER A 361 -7.02 22.91 -8.75
CA SER A 361 -6.90 23.93 -9.80
C SER A 361 -5.44 24.15 -10.21
N VAL A 362 -5.24 24.48 -11.48
CA VAL A 362 -3.92 24.74 -12.08
C VAL A 362 -3.90 26.05 -12.84
N ASP A 363 -2.82 26.81 -12.64
CA ASP A 363 -2.52 28.06 -13.35
C ASP A 363 -1.72 27.73 -14.62
N THR A 364 -2.41 27.71 -15.76
CA THR A 364 -1.83 27.35 -17.06
C THR A 364 -0.94 28.44 -17.65
N GLU A 365 -1.02 29.69 -17.16
CA GLU A 365 -0.16 30.79 -17.60
C GLU A 365 1.20 30.73 -16.91
N LYS A 366 1.22 30.36 -15.63
CA LYS A 366 2.47 30.18 -14.86
C LYS A 366 3.12 28.81 -15.04
N SER A 367 2.40 27.85 -15.62
CA SER A 367 2.91 26.51 -15.93
C SER A 367 3.67 26.52 -17.26
N GLN A 368 4.86 25.92 -17.25
CA GLN A 368 5.84 25.91 -18.35
C GLN A 368 6.35 24.49 -18.65
N ALA A 369 5.62 23.47 -18.19
CA ALA A 369 5.91 22.08 -18.47
C ALA A 369 5.37 21.64 -19.84
N GLU A 370 6.00 20.63 -20.43
CA GLU A 370 5.55 20.05 -21.71
C GLU A 370 4.17 19.38 -21.57
N TYR A 371 3.98 18.67 -20.46
CA TYR A 371 2.67 18.20 -20.02
C TYR A 371 2.63 18.10 -18.49
N TYR A 372 1.46 18.37 -17.93
CA TYR A 372 1.20 18.40 -16.49
C TYR A 372 -0.29 18.19 -16.22
N GLY A 373 -0.64 17.76 -15.01
CA GLY A 373 -2.04 17.56 -14.66
C GLY A 373 -2.23 16.59 -13.50
N VAL A 374 -3.29 15.80 -13.61
CA VAL A 374 -3.68 14.81 -12.60
C VAL A 374 -3.66 13.40 -13.19
N THR A 375 -3.36 12.41 -12.35
CA THR A 375 -3.30 11.00 -12.76
C THR A 375 -3.99 10.09 -11.74
N ALA A 376 -4.65 9.03 -12.21
CA ALA A 376 -4.92 7.85 -11.42
C ALA A 376 -3.81 6.83 -11.73
N PHE A 377 -2.87 6.68 -10.81
CA PHE A 377 -1.60 6.00 -11.02
C PHE A 377 -1.53 4.71 -10.19
N TYR A 378 -1.34 3.57 -10.86
CA TYR A 378 -1.10 2.30 -10.18
C TYR A 378 0.41 1.98 -10.18
N ASN A 379 1.05 1.97 -11.35
CA ASN A 379 2.51 1.97 -11.50
C ASN A 379 2.92 2.53 -12.88
N SER A 380 4.21 2.50 -13.23
CA SER A 380 4.71 3.08 -14.49
C SER A 380 4.13 2.50 -15.78
N ASP A 381 3.49 1.33 -15.71
CA ASP A 381 2.93 0.61 -16.86
C ASP A 381 1.39 0.61 -16.86
N TYR A 382 0.75 1.13 -15.80
CA TYR A 382 -0.71 1.19 -15.60
C TYR A 382 -1.09 2.52 -14.92
N HIS A 383 -1.54 3.49 -15.72
CA HIS A 383 -1.98 4.79 -15.22
C HIS A 383 -2.91 5.50 -16.23
N TYR A 384 -3.78 6.36 -15.70
CA TYR A 384 -4.72 7.19 -16.46
C TYR A 384 -4.44 8.66 -16.19
N ASP A 385 -4.15 9.42 -17.25
CA ASP A 385 -3.66 10.78 -17.13
C ASP A 385 -4.60 11.77 -17.79
N LEU A 386 -5.04 12.77 -17.02
CA LEU A 386 -5.70 13.96 -17.53
C LEU A 386 -4.67 15.08 -17.58
N VAL A 387 -4.16 15.36 -18.77
CA VAL A 387 -3.00 16.24 -18.97
C VAL A 387 -3.35 17.48 -19.75
N ILE A 388 -2.71 18.58 -19.37
CA ILE A 388 -2.68 19.81 -20.15
C ILE A 388 -1.35 19.85 -20.90
N SER A 389 -1.43 19.99 -22.23
CA SER A 389 -0.27 20.18 -23.10
C SER A 389 -0.67 21.07 -24.27
N ASP A 390 0.13 22.10 -24.55
CA ASP A 390 -0.10 23.06 -25.65
C ASP A 390 -1.56 23.53 -25.77
N ARG A 391 -2.06 24.15 -24.68
CA ARG A 391 -3.45 24.65 -24.55
C ARG A 391 -4.53 23.61 -24.93
N THR A 392 -4.24 22.34 -24.68
CA THR A 392 -5.16 21.23 -24.95
C THR A 392 -5.25 20.36 -23.71
N ILE A 393 -6.47 19.95 -23.34
CA ILE A 393 -6.69 18.87 -22.38
C ILE A 393 -6.68 17.53 -23.13
N VAL A 394 -5.93 16.57 -22.62
CA VAL A 394 -5.79 15.23 -23.19
C VAL A 394 -6.07 14.21 -22.10
N LEU A 395 -6.96 13.27 -22.38
CA LEU A 395 -7.13 12.07 -21.55
C LEU A 395 -6.37 10.93 -22.24
N ALA A 396 -5.32 10.45 -21.59
CA ALA A 396 -4.52 9.34 -22.05
C ALA A 396 -4.54 8.21 -21.01
N TYR A 397 -4.29 6.99 -21.47
CA TYR A 397 -4.12 5.85 -20.59
C TYR A 397 -2.97 4.98 -21.08
N THR A 398 -2.21 4.45 -20.12
CA THR A 398 -1.16 3.49 -20.34
C THR A 398 -1.55 2.19 -19.66
N ILE A 399 -1.62 1.10 -20.42
CA ILE A 399 -1.94 -0.26 -19.95
C ILE A 399 -0.95 -1.22 -20.59
N HIS A 400 -0.26 -2.04 -19.78
CA HIS A 400 0.84 -2.89 -20.23
C HIS A 400 1.93 -2.10 -20.98
N GLY A 401 2.17 -0.85 -20.59
CA GLY A 401 3.13 0.04 -21.26
C GLY A 401 2.66 0.55 -22.64
N LEU A 402 1.45 0.19 -23.10
CA LEU A 402 0.85 0.73 -24.32
C LEU A 402 0.05 1.99 -23.98
N THR A 403 0.43 3.12 -24.57
CA THR A 403 -0.25 4.39 -24.37
C THR A 403 -1.23 4.69 -25.50
N ALA A 404 -2.46 5.06 -25.15
CA ALA A 404 -3.45 5.53 -26.10
C ALA A 404 -4.10 6.84 -25.60
N ILE A 405 -4.50 7.68 -26.55
CA ILE A 405 -5.24 8.92 -26.29
C ILE A 405 -6.72 8.63 -26.50
N GLN A 406 -7.53 8.79 -25.45
CA GLN A 406 -8.98 8.64 -25.54
C GLN A 406 -9.64 9.93 -26.04
N CYS A 407 -9.19 11.09 -25.55
CA CYS A 407 -9.78 12.37 -25.84
C CYS A 407 -8.72 13.46 -25.94
N LYS A 408 -8.95 14.45 -26.81
CA LYS A 408 -8.12 15.64 -26.99
C LYS A 408 -9.03 16.83 -27.29
N THR A 409 -9.03 17.84 -26.42
CA THR A 409 -9.94 19.00 -26.53
C THR A 409 -9.20 20.30 -26.23
N PRO A 410 -9.31 21.35 -27.07
CA PRO A 410 -8.72 22.65 -26.76
C PRO A 410 -9.27 23.22 -25.45
N ILE A 411 -8.44 23.93 -24.70
CA ILE A 411 -8.85 24.69 -23.51
C ILE A 411 -8.66 26.19 -23.73
N SER A 412 -9.52 26.99 -23.08
CA SER A 412 -9.43 28.45 -23.07
C SER A 412 -9.36 28.97 -21.64
N GLY A 413 -8.67 30.08 -21.45
CA GLY A 413 -8.44 30.68 -20.13
C GLY A 413 -7.14 30.22 -19.47
N ASN A 414 -6.81 30.89 -18.37
CA ASN A 414 -5.53 30.70 -17.66
C ASN A 414 -5.66 29.80 -16.43
N ARG A 415 -6.88 29.42 -16.03
CA ARG A 415 -7.18 28.61 -14.86
C ARG A 415 -7.99 27.39 -15.26
N MET A 416 -7.49 26.19 -14.97
CA MET A 416 -8.23 24.94 -15.18
C MET A 416 -8.51 24.27 -13.85
N HIS A 417 -9.74 23.80 -13.65
CA HIS A 417 -10.12 22.92 -12.55
C HIS A 417 -10.14 21.48 -13.06
N LEU A 418 -9.29 20.62 -12.50
CA LEU A 418 -9.15 19.22 -12.89
C LEU A 418 -9.75 18.34 -11.81
N GLU A 419 -10.55 17.36 -12.21
CA GLU A 419 -11.20 16.43 -11.29
C GLU A 419 -11.11 14.98 -11.80
N ILE A 420 -10.86 14.06 -10.86
CA ILE A 420 -11.03 12.62 -11.02
C ILE A 420 -12.15 12.19 -10.08
N MET A 421 -13.26 11.70 -10.63
CA MET A 421 -14.36 11.10 -9.88
C MET A 421 -14.36 9.60 -10.12
N THR A 422 -14.43 8.80 -9.06
CA THR A 422 -14.38 7.34 -9.13
C THR A 422 -15.66 6.72 -8.58
N ASP A 423 -15.99 5.55 -9.09
CA ASP A 423 -16.98 4.63 -8.53
C ASP A 423 -16.46 3.17 -8.65
N ARG A 424 -17.35 2.18 -8.48
CA ARG A 424 -16.98 0.75 -8.56
C ARG A 424 -16.80 0.25 -10.01
N GLU A 425 -17.01 1.10 -11.02
CA GLU A 425 -16.94 0.73 -12.42
C GLU A 425 -15.90 1.55 -13.20
N SER A 426 -15.70 2.82 -12.84
CA SER A 426 -14.94 3.75 -13.65
C SER A 426 -14.20 4.84 -12.89
N TYR A 427 -13.20 5.39 -13.57
CA TYR A 427 -12.64 6.72 -13.34
C TYR A 427 -13.23 7.66 -14.40
N SER A 428 -13.92 8.71 -13.95
CA SER A 428 -14.45 9.80 -14.77
C SER A 428 -13.58 11.04 -14.59
N PHE A 429 -13.14 11.64 -15.69
CA PHE A 429 -12.21 12.78 -15.68
C PHE A 429 -12.90 14.04 -16.17
N PHE A 430 -12.76 15.14 -15.43
CA PHE A 430 -13.39 16.42 -15.76
C PHE A 430 -12.39 17.56 -15.83
N CYS A 431 -12.68 18.53 -16.70
CA CYS A 431 -12.01 19.82 -16.77
C CYS A 431 -13.07 20.93 -16.77
N ASN A 432 -13.02 21.84 -15.79
CA ASN A 432 -14.02 22.91 -15.59
C ASN A 432 -15.47 22.39 -15.66
N ASP A 433 -15.78 21.37 -14.84
CA ASP A 433 -17.07 20.67 -14.76
C ASP A 433 -17.52 19.93 -16.04
N THR A 434 -16.71 19.96 -17.10
CA THR A 434 -16.99 19.24 -18.35
C THR A 434 -16.35 17.86 -18.32
N LEU A 435 -17.14 16.82 -18.56
CA LEU A 435 -16.64 15.44 -18.68
C LEU A 435 -15.72 15.32 -19.91
N VAL A 436 -14.47 14.96 -19.69
CA VAL A 436 -13.47 14.71 -20.74
C VAL A 436 -13.52 13.27 -21.22
N GLY A 437 -13.71 12.33 -20.29
CA GLY A 437 -13.87 10.91 -20.63
C GLY A 437 -13.98 10.01 -19.41
N ARG A 438 -14.20 8.72 -19.67
CA ARG A 438 -14.33 7.66 -18.66
C ARG A 438 -13.45 6.47 -19.03
N LEU A 439 -12.75 5.93 -18.04
CA LEU A 439 -11.91 4.74 -18.18
C LEU A 439 -12.31 3.69 -17.13
N PRO A 440 -12.29 2.39 -17.48
CA PRO A 440 -12.74 1.35 -16.57
C PRO A 440 -11.76 1.16 -15.41
N ILE A 441 -12.27 0.97 -14.20
CA ILE A 441 -11.45 0.70 -13.01
C ILE A 441 -10.57 -0.56 -13.16
N ALA A 442 -11.03 -1.51 -13.99
CA ALA A 442 -10.36 -2.77 -14.24
C ALA A 442 -8.91 -2.59 -14.72
N GLY A 443 -8.59 -1.57 -15.53
CA GLY A 443 -7.22 -1.41 -16.03
C GLY A 443 -6.21 -0.93 -14.98
N LEU A 444 -6.67 -0.54 -13.78
CA LEU A 444 -5.81 -0.22 -12.63
C LEU A 444 -5.96 -1.26 -11.51
N CYS A 445 -6.42 -2.48 -11.82
CA CYS A 445 -6.51 -3.57 -10.86
C CYS A 445 -5.27 -4.46 -10.88
N THR A 446 -4.88 -4.95 -9.70
CA THR A 446 -3.73 -5.86 -9.51
C THR A 446 -3.78 -7.05 -10.46
N GLU A 447 -4.96 -7.66 -10.63
CA GLU A 447 -5.16 -8.86 -11.45
C GLU A 447 -5.00 -8.62 -12.96
N THR A 448 -5.00 -7.38 -13.40
CA THR A 448 -4.77 -7.02 -14.81
C THR A 448 -3.32 -6.70 -15.11
N THR A 449 -2.47 -6.67 -14.09
CA THR A 449 -1.05 -6.39 -14.28
C THR A 449 -0.30 -7.60 -14.85
N MET A 450 0.69 -7.33 -15.70
CA MET A 450 1.51 -8.36 -16.38
C MET A 450 2.33 -9.22 -15.42
N TYR A 451 2.65 -8.68 -14.24
CA TYR A 451 3.41 -9.36 -13.19
C TYR A 451 2.70 -9.13 -11.87
N MET A 452 2.93 -10.00 -10.89
CA MET A 452 2.42 -9.80 -9.54
C MET A 452 2.86 -8.44 -8.98
N THR A 453 1.91 -7.68 -8.45
CA THR A 453 2.12 -6.35 -7.86
C THR A 453 1.53 -6.29 -6.46
N PHE A 454 2.01 -5.36 -5.63
CA PHE A 454 1.75 -5.37 -4.18
C PHE A 454 1.22 -4.03 -3.63
N THR A 455 0.92 -3.09 -4.52
CA THR A 455 0.55 -1.70 -4.20
C THR A 455 -0.97 -1.49 -4.36
N GLY A 456 -1.40 -0.29 -4.71
CA GLY A 456 -2.79 0.08 -5.02
C GLY A 456 -2.80 1.43 -5.73
N THR A 457 -3.94 1.82 -6.30
CA THR A 457 -4.05 3.08 -7.05
C THR A 457 -3.86 4.30 -6.15
N LEU A 458 -3.15 5.29 -6.66
CA LEU A 458 -2.97 6.61 -6.06
C LEU A 458 -3.51 7.68 -7.01
N PHE A 459 -4.00 8.78 -6.46
CA PHE A 459 -4.19 10.02 -7.20
C PHE A 459 -2.90 10.82 -7.20
N GLY A 460 -2.50 11.34 -8.35
CA GLY A 460 -1.24 12.05 -8.52
C GLY A 460 -1.40 13.45 -9.09
N LEU A 461 -0.56 14.37 -8.63
CA LEU A 461 -0.25 15.64 -9.28
C LEU A 461 1.11 15.51 -9.94
N PHE A 462 1.26 15.94 -11.18
CA PHE A 462 2.53 15.76 -11.86
C PHE A 462 2.88 16.84 -12.87
N SER A 463 4.17 16.90 -13.17
CA SER A 463 4.78 17.73 -14.20
C SER A 463 5.88 16.95 -14.93
N TYR A 464 5.97 17.12 -16.24
CA TYR A 464 7.03 16.55 -17.05
C TYR A 464 7.74 17.61 -17.89
N ASN A 465 9.07 17.54 -17.90
CA ASN A 465 9.93 18.44 -18.67
C ASN A 465 9.59 19.92 -18.45
N GLY A 466 9.42 20.29 -17.17
CA GLY A 466 9.24 21.67 -16.73
C GLY A 466 8.38 21.77 -15.47
N LYS A 467 7.78 22.95 -15.30
CA LYS A 467 7.11 23.38 -14.07
C LYS A 467 5.60 23.48 -14.23
N ALA A 468 4.84 22.88 -13.32
CA ALA A 468 3.41 23.06 -13.15
C ALA A 468 3.09 23.83 -11.85
N VAL A 469 2.07 24.69 -11.88
CA VAL A 469 1.66 25.52 -10.75
C VAL A 469 0.21 25.23 -10.38
N PHE A 470 0.03 24.49 -9.30
CA PHE A 470 -1.29 24.19 -8.71
C PHE A 470 -1.67 25.25 -7.68
N ILE A 471 -2.95 25.59 -7.63
CA ILE A 471 -3.50 26.71 -6.85
C ILE A 471 -4.75 26.29 -6.06
N ASP A 472 -5.05 27.06 -5.00
CA ASP A 472 -6.24 26.95 -4.13
C ASP A 472 -6.35 25.68 -3.28
N GLY A 473 -5.26 24.94 -3.14
CA GLY A 473 -5.24 23.67 -2.42
C GLY A 473 -5.86 22.53 -3.22
N LEU A 474 -6.04 21.41 -2.54
CA LEU A 474 -6.55 20.16 -3.08
C LEU A 474 -7.74 19.66 -2.27
N THR A 475 -8.74 19.07 -2.91
CA THR A 475 -9.87 18.44 -2.23
C THR A 475 -9.97 16.96 -2.57
N ILE A 476 -10.14 16.14 -1.53
CA ILE A 476 -10.49 14.71 -1.63
C ILE A 476 -11.80 14.49 -0.90
N LYS A 477 -12.83 14.08 -1.63
CA LYS A 477 -14.15 13.78 -1.06
C LYS A 477 -14.45 12.30 -1.22
N THR A 478 -14.66 11.60 -0.11
CA THR A 478 -15.20 10.24 -0.12
C THR A 478 -16.72 10.31 -0.05
N LEU A 479 -17.37 9.65 -1.00
CA LEU A 479 -18.82 9.68 -1.18
C LEU A 479 -19.45 8.44 -0.55
N GLU A 480 -20.62 8.61 0.06
CA GLU A 480 -21.45 7.47 0.47
C GLU A 480 -21.86 6.64 -0.75
N GLY A 481 -21.82 5.32 -0.60
CA GLY A 481 -22.19 4.39 -1.67
C GLY A 481 -23.59 4.68 -2.24
N ASN A 482 -23.68 4.64 -3.57
CA ASN A 482 -24.90 4.72 -4.40
C ASN A 482 -25.60 6.08 -4.56
N LYS A 483 -24.88 7.20 -4.53
CA LYS A 483 -25.39 8.41 -5.22
C LYS A 483 -24.72 8.55 -6.59
N GLU A 484 -25.26 7.84 -7.57
CA GLU A 484 -25.16 8.28 -8.96
C GLU A 484 -25.61 9.76 -9.00
N LYS A 485 -24.72 10.68 -9.38
CA LYS A 485 -25.20 11.94 -9.96
C LYS A 485 -26.02 11.52 -11.17
N SER A 486 -27.31 11.83 -11.14
CA SER A 486 -28.30 11.54 -12.18
C SER A 486 -27.68 11.63 -13.58
N GLN A 487 -27.85 10.55 -14.34
CA GLN A 487 -27.49 10.46 -15.75
C GLN A 487 -28.25 11.53 -16.56
N ASP A 488 -27.69 12.71 -16.72
CA ASP A 488 -27.91 13.47 -17.95
C ASP A 488 -26.96 12.87 -18.99
N ASN A 489 -27.55 12.14 -19.91
CA ASN A 489 -26.91 11.30 -20.90
C ASN A 489 -26.89 12.05 -22.25
N PRO A 490 -25.82 12.79 -22.63
CA PRO A 490 -25.64 13.17 -24.01
C PRO A 490 -25.08 11.94 -24.75
N SER A 491 -25.99 11.17 -25.37
CA SER A 491 -25.76 10.25 -26.50
C SER A 491 -24.34 9.68 -26.66
N GLN A 492 -24.13 8.44 -26.23
CA GLN A 492 -22.96 7.66 -26.63
C GLN A 492 -22.89 7.50 -28.17
N PRO A 493 -21.71 7.70 -28.79
CA PRO A 493 -21.53 7.32 -30.18
C PRO A 493 -21.47 5.79 -30.31
N ASN A 494 -22.35 5.23 -31.14
CA ASN A 494 -22.36 3.82 -31.52
C ASN A 494 -21.05 3.41 -32.20
N PHE A 495 -20.20 2.65 -31.52
CA PHE A 495 -19.11 1.91 -32.17
C PHE A 495 -19.71 0.72 -32.93
N ARG A 496 -20.05 0.92 -34.21
CA ARG A 496 -20.24 -0.19 -35.14
C ARG A 496 -18.89 -0.85 -35.40
N THR A 497 -18.83 -2.13 -35.05
CA THR A 497 -17.81 -3.10 -35.45
C THR A 497 -17.49 -3.00 -36.94
N LEU A 498 -16.26 -2.62 -37.27
CA LEU A 498 -15.69 -2.82 -38.60
C LEU A 498 -15.41 -4.32 -38.77
N SER A 499 -16.24 -5.00 -39.56
CA SER A 499 -16.01 -6.39 -39.94
C SER A 499 -14.72 -6.51 -40.75
N THR A 500 -13.86 -7.42 -40.34
CA THR A 500 -12.68 -7.90 -41.07
C THR A 500 -13.06 -8.35 -42.49
N LYS A 501 -12.68 -7.57 -43.51
CA LYS A 501 -12.67 -8.05 -44.89
C LYS A 501 -11.44 -8.93 -45.10
N THR A 502 -11.72 -10.19 -45.39
CA THR A 502 -10.82 -11.23 -45.85
C THR A 502 -9.99 -10.75 -47.05
N LEU A 503 -8.67 -10.74 -46.92
CA LEU A 503 -7.73 -10.63 -48.03
C LEU A 503 -7.69 -11.98 -48.78
N THR A 504 -8.42 -12.08 -49.88
CA THR A 504 -8.27 -13.18 -50.84
C THR A 504 -7.07 -12.91 -51.75
N ARG A 505 -6.11 -13.85 -51.74
CA ARG A 505 -5.03 -13.96 -52.73
C ARG A 505 -5.63 -14.08 -54.15
N SER A 506 -5.29 -13.16 -55.03
CA SER A 506 -5.46 -13.32 -56.48
C SER A 506 -4.26 -14.05 -57.05
N GLY A 507 -4.48 -15.24 -57.60
CA GLY A 507 -3.56 -15.91 -58.50
C GLY A 507 -4.34 -16.45 -59.69
N SER A 508 -4.04 -15.95 -60.89
CA SER A 508 -4.28 -16.62 -62.16
C SER A 508 -3.55 -15.87 -63.28
N ASN A 509 -2.31 -16.27 -63.55
CA ASN A 509 -1.86 -16.83 -64.84
C ASN A 509 -0.40 -17.25 -64.74
#